data_AF-A0AAX1TVC6-F1
#
_entry.id   AF-A0AAX1TVC6-F1
#
_cell.length_a   1.000
_cell.length_b   1.000
_cell.length_c   1.000
_cell.angle_alpha   90.00
_cell.angle_beta   90.00
_cell.angle_gamma   90.00
#
_symmetry.space_group_name_H-M   'P 1'
#
loop_
_entity.id
_entity.type
_entity.pdbx_description
1 polymer ?
#
loop_
_entity_poly.entity_id
_entity_poly.type
_entity_poly.pdbx_seq_one_letter_code
_entity_poly.pdbx_strand_id
1 'polypeptide(L)'
;MKHEEFHAFSKEKINDYSEKKREEAIEAFGCEVAKSANSLTTGELKALLEEKMEEYFDKYHVKEVKINEKEIKREKSDKDIIIYVPYDGNVEMLRLRPDIETKETPKVFLKEKEIEVKVKDLASKTKEEISEETEKIVEELKKNLDYLKKDIEECNKELKKGLKGEAEKIKNRIEKDKEKLKEIKEIIKK
;
A
#
# COMPACT_ATOMS: atom_id res chain seq x y z
N MET A 1 -7.27 -1.82 19.22
CA MET A 1 -6.95 -0.51 18.60
C MET A 1 -8.14 0.40 18.79
N LYS A 2 -7.96 1.69 19.08
CA LYS A 2 -9.08 2.64 19.07
C LYS A 2 -9.50 2.81 17.60
N HIS A 3 -10.72 2.44 17.26
CA HIS A 3 -11.28 2.68 15.93
C HIS A 3 -11.48 4.20 15.78
N GLU A 4 -10.73 4.82 14.87
CA GLU A 4 -10.76 6.26 14.60
C GLU A 4 -11.74 6.53 13.45
N GLU A 5 -12.66 7.48 13.65
CA GLU A 5 -13.47 8.05 12.57
C GLU A 5 -12.63 9.00 11.72
N PHE A 6 -12.70 8.89 10.41
CA PHE A 6 -12.08 9.88 9.52
C PHE A 6 -12.84 10.03 8.21
N HIS A 7 -12.61 11.15 7.52
CA HIS A 7 -13.10 11.34 6.15
C HIS A 7 -12.26 10.49 5.21
N ALA A 8 -12.90 9.57 4.48
CA ALA A 8 -12.20 8.77 3.49
C ALA A 8 -11.53 9.67 2.45
N PHE A 9 -10.41 9.26 1.88
CA PHE A 9 -9.71 9.94 0.79
C PHE A 9 -9.34 11.41 1.06
N SER A 10 -9.13 11.81 2.32
CA SER A 10 -8.95 13.23 2.65
C SER A 10 -7.66 13.57 3.40
N LYS A 11 -6.85 12.58 3.79
CA LYS A 11 -5.77 12.77 4.77
C LYS A 11 -4.42 13.05 4.11
N GLU A 12 -3.79 12.04 3.54
CA GLU A 12 -2.45 12.11 2.96
C GLU A 12 -2.54 11.98 1.44
N LYS A 13 -1.77 12.77 0.68
CA LYS A 13 -1.69 12.56 -0.78
C LYS A 13 -1.02 11.21 -1.04
N ILE A 14 -1.53 10.47 -2.01
CA ILE A 14 -0.95 9.18 -2.37
C ILE A 14 0.53 9.28 -2.78
N ASN A 15 0.95 10.38 -3.40
CA ASN A 15 2.36 10.62 -3.75
C ASN A 15 3.26 10.68 -2.51
N ASP A 16 2.88 11.44 -1.48
CA ASP A 16 3.68 11.58 -0.25
C ASP A 16 3.77 10.22 0.49
N TYR A 17 2.66 9.50 0.59
CA TYR A 17 2.61 8.16 1.18
C TYR A 17 3.48 7.16 0.41
N SER A 18 3.35 7.13 -0.92
CA SER A 18 4.05 6.19 -1.78
C SER A 18 5.55 6.42 -1.78
N GLU A 19 6.00 7.69 -1.77
CA GLU A 19 7.40 8.05 -1.69
C GLU A 19 8.03 7.58 -0.39
N LYS A 20 7.39 7.90 0.74
CA LYS A 20 7.85 7.44 2.04
C LYS A 20 7.93 5.91 2.14
N LYS A 21 6.89 5.21 1.67
CA LYS A 21 6.86 3.73 1.68
C LYS A 21 7.94 3.11 0.79
N ARG A 22 8.21 3.74 -0.36
CA ARG A 22 9.27 3.33 -1.27
C ARG A 22 10.64 3.51 -0.64
N GLU A 23 10.91 4.65 0.01
CA GLU A 23 12.16 4.89 0.71
C GLU A 23 12.38 3.87 1.84
N GLU A 24 11.37 3.66 2.69
CA GLU A 24 11.40 2.65 3.75
C GLU A 24 11.72 1.24 3.21
N ALA A 25 11.10 0.87 2.08
CA ALA A 25 11.32 -0.42 1.44
C ALA A 25 12.75 -0.58 0.88
N ILE A 26 13.25 0.45 0.18
CA ILE A 26 14.58 0.46 -0.43
C ILE A 26 15.66 0.42 0.65
N GLU A 27 15.53 1.21 1.71
CA GLU A 27 16.49 1.23 2.82
C GLU A 27 16.53 -0.12 3.52
N ALA A 28 15.37 -0.66 3.89
CA ALA A 28 15.30 -1.94 4.58
C ALA A 28 15.84 -3.10 3.72
N PHE A 29 15.53 -3.11 2.42
CA PHE A 29 16.11 -4.05 1.45
C PHE A 29 17.63 -3.95 1.41
N GLY A 30 18.17 -2.73 1.25
CA GLY A 30 19.61 -2.50 1.16
C GLY A 30 20.37 -2.91 2.42
N CYS A 31 19.83 -2.59 3.60
CA CYS A 31 20.38 -3.02 4.88
C CYS A 31 20.39 -4.54 5.03
N GLU A 32 19.31 -5.22 4.65
CA GLU A 32 19.20 -6.67 4.80
C GLU A 32 20.18 -7.40 3.89
N VAL A 33 20.26 -7.00 2.62
CA VAL A 33 21.22 -7.59 1.68
C VAL A 33 22.65 -7.35 2.14
N ALA A 34 22.99 -6.13 2.60
CA ALA A 34 24.34 -5.78 3.03
C ALA A 34 24.90 -6.67 4.14
N LYS A 35 24.04 -7.23 5.02
CA LYS A 35 24.47 -8.15 6.09
C LYS A 35 25.10 -9.43 5.56
N SER A 36 24.65 -9.89 4.38
CA SER A 36 25.03 -11.20 3.83
C SER A 36 25.91 -11.08 2.58
N ALA A 37 25.93 -9.92 1.93
CA ALA A 37 26.43 -9.81 0.56
C ALA A 37 27.95 -10.02 0.40
N ASN A 38 28.75 -9.68 1.41
CA ASN A 38 30.22 -9.69 1.31
C ASN A 38 30.83 -11.10 1.30
N SER A 39 30.12 -12.10 1.85
CA SER A 39 30.58 -13.49 1.89
C SER A 39 30.14 -14.34 0.69
N LEU A 40 29.27 -13.81 -0.17
CA LEU A 40 28.66 -14.56 -1.25
C LEU A 40 29.48 -14.50 -2.54
N THR A 41 29.44 -15.59 -3.31
CA THR A 41 29.86 -15.59 -4.72
C THR A 41 28.95 -14.69 -5.57
N THR A 42 29.35 -14.38 -6.80
CA THR A 42 28.52 -13.56 -7.71
C THR A 42 27.19 -14.23 -8.04
N GLY A 43 27.17 -15.56 -8.17
CA GLY A 43 25.94 -16.33 -8.42
C GLY A 43 24.99 -16.30 -7.23
N GLU A 44 25.50 -16.53 -6.02
CA GLU A 44 24.69 -16.49 -4.79
C GLU A 44 24.16 -15.08 -4.49
N LEU A 45 24.96 -14.04 -4.75
CA LEU A 45 24.51 -12.65 -4.61
C LEU A 45 23.35 -12.36 -5.55
N LYS A 46 23.42 -12.83 -6.81
CA LYS A 46 22.33 -12.64 -7.77
C LYS A 46 21.04 -13.30 -7.29
N ALA A 47 21.12 -14.54 -6.81
CA ALA A 47 19.97 -15.26 -6.27
C ALA A 47 19.35 -14.56 -5.05
N LEU A 48 20.20 -14.11 -4.10
CA LEU A 48 19.75 -13.37 -2.92
C LEU A 48 19.05 -12.05 -3.31
N LEU A 49 19.61 -11.31 -4.27
CA LEU A 49 18.99 -10.06 -4.72
C LEU A 49 17.62 -10.32 -5.35
N GLU A 50 17.48 -11.34 -6.20
CA GLU A 50 16.21 -11.71 -6.82
C GLU A 50 15.16 -12.10 -5.76
N GLU A 51 15.50 -12.98 -4.83
CA GLU A 51 14.63 -13.41 -3.72
C GLU A 51 14.19 -12.22 -2.86
N LYS A 52 15.15 -11.40 -2.39
CA LYS A 52 14.85 -10.29 -1.49
C LYS A 52 14.11 -9.16 -2.19
N MET A 53 14.34 -8.92 -3.48
CA MET A 53 13.54 -7.94 -4.22
C MET A 53 12.07 -8.37 -4.28
N GLU A 54 11.78 -9.64 -4.50
CA GLU A 54 10.41 -10.17 -4.52
C GLU A 54 9.77 -10.08 -3.13
N GLU A 55 10.47 -10.52 -2.08
CA GLU A 55 9.99 -10.43 -0.69
C GLU A 55 9.64 -9.00 -0.29
N TYR A 56 10.52 -8.04 -0.58
CA TYR A 56 10.30 -6.63 -0.24
C TYR A 56 9.25 -5.97 -1.13
N PHE A 57 9.16 -6.35 -2.41
CA PHE A 57 8.05 -5.93 -3.24
C PHE A 57 6.71 -6.42 -2.66
N ASP A 58 6.61 -7.71 -2.31
CA ASP A 58 5.38 -8.29 -1.78
C ASP A 58 4.99 -7.70 -0.42
N LYS A 59 5.97 -7.34 0.41
CA LYS A 59 5.74 -6.71 1.71
C LYS A 59 5.24 -5.26 1.61
N TYR A 60 5.72 -4.50 0.63
CA TYR A 60 5.47 -3.06 0.54
C TYR A 60 4.55 -2.64 -0.61
N HIS A 61 4.26 -3.53 -1.57
CA HIS A 61 3.32 -3.22 -2.63
C HIS A 61 1.94 -2.95 -2.05
N VAL A 62 1.28 -1.99 -2.66
CA VAL A 62 -0.05 -1.60 -2.28
C VAL A 62 -1.04 -2.45 -3.07
N LYS A 63 -1.86 -3.21 -2.35
CA LYS A 63 -2.98 -3.96 -2.92
C LYS A 63 -4.20 -3.05 -3.05
N GLU A 64 -4.79 -3.04 -4.24
CA GLU A 64 -6.07 -2.39 -4.50
C GLU A 64 -7.13 -2.85 -3.49
N VAL A 65 -7.98 -1.92 -3.04
CA VAL A 65 -9.15 -2.25 -2.24
C VAL A 65 -10.30 -2.61 -3.17
N LYS A 66 -10.95 -3.73 -2.89
CA LYS A 66 -12.14 -4.19 -3.62
C LYS A 66 -13.30 -4.31 -2.66
N ILE A 67 -14.40 -3.63 -2.96
CA ILE A 67 -15.64 -3.70 -2.18
C ILE A 67 -16.43 -4.95 -2.57
N ASN A 68 -16.89 -5.72 -1.58
CA ASN A 68 -17.77 -6.86 -1.81
C ASN A 68 -19.25 -6.46 -1.61
N GLU A 69 -19.88 -6.04 -2.71
CA GLU A 69 -21.25 -5.52 -2.71
C GLU A 69 -22.30 -6.52 -2.25
N LYS A 70 -22.06 -7.82 -2.50
CA LYS A 70 -23.02 -8.89 -2.17
C LYS A 70 -23.19 -9.12 -0.68
N GLU A 71 -22.25 -8.63 0.12
CA GLU A 71 -22.19 -8.86 1.57
C GLU A 71 -22.45 -7.60 2.39
N ILE A 72 -22.87 -6.51 1.75
CA ILE A 72 -23.17 -5.24 2.44
C ILE A 72 -24.33 -5.45 3.43
N LYS A 73 -24.09 -5.08 4.68
CA LYS A 73 -25.09 -5.15 5.76
C LYS A 73 -25.51 -3.75 6.18
N ARG A 74 -26.73 -3.66 6.68
CA ARG A 74 -27.34 -2.41 7.16
C ARG A 74 -27.95 -2.68 8.53
N GLU A 75 -27.62 -1.85 9.50
CA GLU A 75 -28.14 -1.94 10.85
C GLU A 75 -28.75 -0.60 11.24
N LYS A 76 -29.98 -0.63 11.79
CA LYS A 76 -30.61 0.56 12.35
C LYS A 76 -30.10 0.76 13.77
N SER A 77 -29.61 1.95 14.08
CA SER A 77 -29.13 2.34 15.41
C SER A 77 -29.80 3.64 15.81
N ASP A 78 -30.81 3.57 16.68
CA ASP A 78 -31.62 4.72 17.11
C ASP A 78 -32.15 5.58 15.94
N LYS A 79 -31.47 6.70 15.65
CA LYS A 79 -31.79 7.65 14.57
C LYS A 79 -30.96 7.46 13.31
N ASP A 80 -29.94 6.63 13.39
CA ASP A 80 -28.90 6.47 12.39
C ASP A 80 -29.02 5.10 11.69
N ILE A 81 -28.37 4.99 10.55
CA ILE A 81 -28.13 3.72 9.88
C ILE A 81 -26.63 3.51 9.77
N ILE A 82 -26.21 2.32 10.19
CA ILE A 82 -24.84 1.86 10.06
C ILE A 82 -24.79 0.95 8.85
N ILE A 83 -23.97 1.33 7.87
CA ILE A 83 -23.71 0.53 6.67
C ILE A 83 -22.35 -0.12 6.85
N TYR A 84 -22.31 -1.45 6.78
CA TYR A 84 -21.08 -2.22 6.80
C TYR A 84 -20.77 -2.65 5.36
N VAL A 85 -19.64 -2.17 4.84
CA VAL A 85 -19.17 -2.41 3.48
C VAL A 85 -17.94 -3.31 3.56
N PRO A 86 -18.08 -4.62 3.28
CA PRO A 86 -16.94 -5.53 3.33
C PRO A 86 -15.94 -5.24 2.21
N TYR A 87 -14.66 -5.49 2.48
CA TYR A 87 -13.60 -5.25 1.52
C TYR A 87 -12.47 -6.30 1.56
N ASP A 88 -11.79 -6.43 0.43
CA ASP A 88 -10.49 -7.10 0.30
C ASP A 88 -9.40 -6.08 -0.03
N GLY A 89 -8.14 -6.37 0.34
CA GLY A 89 -6.98 -5.54 0.01
C GLY A 89 -6.52 -4.63 1.15
N ASN A 90 -5.82 -3.54 0.81
CA ASN A 90 -5.19 -2.67 1.82
C ASN A 90 -6.10 -1.49 2.22
N VAL A 91 -6.79 -1.63 3.34
CA VAL A 91 -7.78 -0.64 3.81
C VAL A 91 -7.21 0.75 4.09
N GLU A 92 -5.90 0.86 4.34
CA GLU A 92 -5.24 2.15 4.55
C GLU A 92 -5.37 3.06 3.31
N MET A 93 -5.70 2.50 2.13
CA MET A 93 -6.03 3.28 0.94
C MET A 93 -7.18 4.26 1.15
N LEU A 94 -8.11 3.96 2.05
CA LEU A 94 -9.20 4.89 2.37
C LEU A 94 -8.70 6.15 3.08
N ARG A 95 -7.46 6.19 3.58
CA ARG A 95 -6.86 7.41 4.13
C ARG A 95 -6.14 8.24 3.08
N LEU A 96 -5.88 7.67 1.90
CA LEU A 96 -5.12 8.32 0.84
C LEU A 96 -6.05 9.12 -0.06
N ARG A 97 -5.74 10.39 -0.25
CA ARG A 97 -6.42 11.23 -1.22
C ARG A 97 -5.88 10.93 -2.63
N PRO A 98 -6.74 10.57 -3.60
CA PRO A 98 -6.35 10.48 -5.00
C PRO A 98 -5.79 11.80 -5.49
N ASP A 99 -4.94 11.77 -6.51
CA ASP A 99 -4.38 13.00 -7.09
C ASP A 99 -5.44 13.86 -7.79
N ILE A 100 -6.55 13.25 -8.22
CA ILE A 100 -7.71 13.94 -8.79
C ILE A 100 -8.61 14.45 -7.66
N GLU A 101 -9.09 15.68 -7.78
CA GLU A 101 -10.01 16.28 -6.80
C GLU A 101 -11.33 15.49 -6.72
N THR A 102 -11.62 14.97 -5.54
CA THR A 102 -12.88 14.28 -5.23
C THR A 102 -13.79 15.19 -4.42
N LYS A 103 -15.11 15.09 -4.66
CA LYS A 103 -16.12 15.78 -3.84
C LYS A 103 -16.24 15.12 -2.45
N GLU A 104 -17.00 15.77 -1.56
CA GLU A 104 -17.26 15.39 -0.17
C GLU A 104 -17.21 13.88 0.08
N THR A 105 -16.26 13.46 0.90
CA THR A 105 -16.04 12.04 1.18
C THR A 105 -16.75 11.62 2.46
N PRO A 106 -17.32 10.40 2.50
CA PRO A 106 -18.02 9.94 3.68
C PRO A 106 -17.07 9.82 4.87
N LYS A 107 -17.60 10.07 6.07
CA LYS A 107 -16.92 9.66 7.30
C LYS A 107 -17.04 8.16 7.46
N VAL A 108 -15.91 7.52 7.68
CA VAL A 108 -15.81 6.06 7.80
C VAL A 108 -15.09 5.69 9.08
N PHE A 109 -15.43 4.50 9.58
CA PHE A 109 -14.67 3.79 10.59
C PHE A 109 -14.14 2.51 9.96
N LEU A 110 -12.87 2.20 10.22
CA LEU A 110 -12.26 0.97 9.74
C LEU A 110 -12.36 -0.13 10.81
N LYS A 111 -13.00 -1.23 10.42
CA LYS A 111 -12.96 -2.51 11.12
C LYS A 111 -12.14 -3.50 10.29
N GLU A 112 -11.73 -4.60 10.92
CA GLU A 112 -11.05 -5.67 10.21
C GLU A 112 -12.00 -6.22 9.13
N LYS A 113 -11.65 -6.04 7.85
CA LYS A 113 -12.41 -6.47 6.65
C LYS A 113 -13.75 -5.77 6.39
N GLU A 114 -14.14 -4.78 7.19
CA GLU A 114 -15.37 -4.00 6.99
C GLU A 114 -15.11 -2.49 7.13
N ILE A 115 -15.70 -1.71 6.23
CA ILE A 115 -15.77 -0.25 6.31
C ILE A 115 -17.15 0.07 6.88
N GLU A 116 -17.18 0.77 8.01
CA GLU A 116 -18.42 1.21 8.62
C GLU A 116 -18.70 2.66 8.25
N VAL A 117 -19.86 2.90 7.64
CA VAL A 117 -20.34 4.24 7.29
C VAL A 117 -21.57 4.54 8.11
N LYS A 118 -21.48 5.58 8.93
CA LYS A 118 -22.59 6.01 9.77
C LYS A 118 -23.35 7.13 9.07
N VAL A 119 -24.60 6.86 8.71
CA VAL A 119 -25.47 7.85 8.04
C VAL A 119 -26.53 8.33 9.01
N LYS A 120 -26.52 9.65 9.28
CA LYS A 120 -27.41 10.28 10.28
C LYS A 120 -28.81 10.51 9.73
N ASP A 121 -29.79 10.56 10.63
CA ASP A 121 -31.18 10.95 10.36
C ASP A 121 -31.89 10.12 9.27
N LEU A 122 -31.47 8.86 9.11
CA LEU A 122 -32.05 7.91 8.15
C LEU A 122 -32.97 6.87 8.78
N ALA A 123 -33.06 6.78 10.11
CA ALA A 123 -33.94 5.79 10.74
C ALA A 123 -35.43 6.00 10.43
N SER A 124 -35.83 7.25 10.10
CA SER A 124 -37.18 7.62 9.69
C SER A 124 -37.47 7.45 8.19
N LYS A 125 -36.47 7.10 7.37
CA LYS A 125 -36.60 6.91 5.92
C LYS A 125 -37.13 5.51 5.57
N THR A 126 -37.75 5.39 4.40
CA THR A 126 -38.26 4.11 3.89
C THR A 126 -37.12 3.15 3.53
N LYS A 127 -37.44 1.87 3.38
CA LYS A 127 -36.46 0.86 2.96
C LYS A 127 -35.83 1.20 1.59
N GLU A 128 -36.59 1.81 0.69
CA GLU A 128 -36.12 2.24 -0.64
C GLU A 128 -35.13 3.39 -0.52
N GLU A 129 -35.47 4.45 0.22
CA GLU A 129 -34.59 5.60 0.45
C GLU A 129 -33.25 5.19 1.08
N ILE A 130 -33.29 4.22 2.00
CA ILE A 130 -32.09 3.65 2.63
C ILE A 130 -31.24 2.89 1.60
N SER A 131 -31.87 2.17 0.67
CA SER A 131 -31.15 1.45 -0.38
C SER A 131 -30.48 2.39 -1.35
N GLU A 132 -31.20 3.41 -1.83
CA GLU A 132 -30.66 4.42 -2.73
C GLU A 132 -29.47 5.16 -2.10
N GLU A 133 -29.57 5.52 -0.82
CA GLU A 133 -28.46 6.16 -0.12
C GLU A 133 -27.25 5.23 0.04
N THR A 134 -27.50 3.96 0.34
CA THR A 134 -26.44 2.95 0.42
C THR A 134 -25.73 2.78 -0.92
N GLU A 135 -26.48 2.71 -2.01
CA GLU A 135 -25.95 2.57 -3.37
C GLU A 135 -25.08 3.79 -3.73
N LYS A 136 -25.54 5.01 -3.45
CA LYS A 136 -24.75 6.23 -3.67
C LYS A 136 -23.43 6.22 -2.92
N ILE A 137 -23.44 5.87 -1.63
CA ILE A 137 -22.22 5.79 -0.81
C ILE A 137 -21.24 4.76 -1.38
N VAL A 138 -21.75 3.58 -1.76
CA VAL A 138 -20.92 2.51 -2.31
C VAL A 138 -20.34 2.90 -3.68
N GLU A 139 -21.13 3.51 -4.55
CA GLU A 139 -20.66 4.04 -5.83
C GLU A 139 -19.58 5.11 -5.66
N GLU A 140 -19.74 6.02 -4.70
CA GLU A 140 -18.76 7.06 -4.41
C GLU A 140 -17.45 6.48 -3.86
N LEU A 141 -17.53 5.52 -2.93
CA LEU A 141 -16.35 4.80 -2.45
C LEU A 141 -15.63 4.10 -3.60
N LYS A 142 -16.37 3.39 -4.47
CA LYS A 142 -15.79 2.69 -5.64
C LYS A 142 -15.12 3.67 -6.59
N LYS A 143 -15.78 4.78 -6.91
CA LYS A 143 -15.22 5.80 -7.80
C LYS A 143 -13.91 6.38 -7.28
N ASN A 144 -13.83 6.64 -5.98
CA ASN A 144 -12.59 7.14 -5.37
C ASN A 144 -11.48 6.07 -5.34
N LEU A 145 -11.84 4.81 -5.10
CA LEU A 145 -10.91 3.68 -5.22
C LEU A 145 -10.41 3.49 -6.66
N ASP A 146 -11.29 3.66 -7.65
CA ASP A 146 -10.91 3.60 -9.07
C ASP A 146 -9.95 4.73 -9.46
N TYR A 147 -10.09 5.91 -8.87
CA TYR A 147 -9.10 6.99 -9.06
C TYR A 147 -7.74 6.62 -8.48
N LEU A 148 -7.71 6.03 -7.29
CA LEU A 148 -6.45 5.55 -6.68
C LEU A 148 -5.80 4.42 -7.47
N LYS A 149 -6.56 3.65 -8.27
CA LYS A 149 -6.02 2.50 -8.99
C LYS A 149 -4.80 2.85 -9.85
N LYS A 150 -4.88 3.92 -10.63
CA LYS A 150 -3.76 4.38 -11.48
C LYS A 150 -2.57 4.83 -10.64
N ASP A 151 -2.84 5.55 -9.55
CA ASP A 151 -1.82 6.05 -8.64
C ASP A 151 -1.11 4.87 -7.92
N ILE A 152 -1.84 3.82 -7.57
CA ILE A 152 -1.32 2.57 -6.97
C ILE A 152 -0.46 1.81 -7.99
N GLU A 153 -0.92 1.67 -9.23
CA GLU A 153 -0.15 1.02 -10.30
C GLU A 153 1.20 1.73 -10.51
N GLU A 154 1.20 3.06 -10.56
CA GLU A 154 2.45 3.84 -10.70
C GLU A 154 3.32 3.74 -9.44
N CYS A 155 2.74 3.83 -8.24
CA CYS A 155 3.45 3.61 -6.97
C CYS A 155 4.19 2.26 -6.95
N ASN A 156 3.49 1.18 -7.27
CA ASN A 156 4.08 -0.17 -7.29
C ASN A 156 5.16 -0.31 -8.36
N LYS A 157 4.99 0.33 -9.52
CA LYS A 157 5.99 0.36 -10.58
C LYS A 157 7.25 1.12 -10.14
N GLU A 158 7.11 2.27 -9.48
CA GLU A 158 8.24 3.02 -8.94
C GLU A 158 8.94 2.29 -7.79
N LEU A 159 8.20 1.58 -6.93
CA LEU A 159 8.79 0.68 -5.93
C LEU A 159 9.66 -0.40 -6.59
N LYS A 160 9.14 -1.07 -7.63
CA LYS A 160 9.88 -2.10 -8.37
C LYS A 160 11.13 -1.54 -9.04
N LYS A 161 11.07 -0.33 -9.60
CA LYS A 161 12.25 0.35 -10.17
C LYS A 161 13.27 0.70 -9.09
N GLY A 162 12.82 1.23 -7.95
CA GLY A 162 13.68 1.60 -6.84
C GLY A 162 14.46 0.40 -6.27
N LEU A 163 13.76 -0.72 -6.02
CA LEU A 163 14.38 -1.97 -5.56
C LEU A 163 15.43 -2.49 -6.56
N LYS A 164 15.12 -2.48 -7.86
CA LYS A 164 16.07 -2.87 -8.92
C LYS A 164 17.30 -1.95 -8.95
N GLY A 165 17.09 -0.63 -8.86
CA GLY A 165 18.18 0.34 -8.85
C GLY A 165 19.10 0.14 -7.64
N GLU A 166 18.54 -0.14 -6.47
CA GLU A 166 19.33 -0.43 -5.27
C GLU A 166 20.09 -1.76 -5.38
N ALA A 167 19.45 -2.80 -5.91
CA ALA A 167 20.10 -4.09 -6.17
C ALA A 167 21.32 -3.94 -7.11
N GLU A 168 21.19 -3.13 -8.16
CA GLU A 168 22.28 -2.86 -9.11
C GLU A 168 23.43 -2.08 -8.46
N LYS A 169 23.13 -1.07 -7.61
CA LYS A 169 24.15 -0.38 -6.82
C LYS A 169 24.92 -1.33 -5.91
N ILE A 170 24.21 -2.21 -5.19
CA ILE A 170 24.81 -3.19 -4.29
C ILE A 170 25.72 -4.15 -5.06
N LYS A 171 25.24 -4.68 -6.18
CA LYS A 171 26.02 -5.55 -7.06
C LYS A 171 27.31 -4.89 -7.51
N ASN A 172 27.21 -3.68 -8.06
CA ASN A 172 28.36 -2.92 -8.56
C ASN A 172 29.38 -2.60 -7.44
N ARG A 173 28.91 -2.29 -6.23
CA ARG A 173 29.78 -2.06 -5.06
C ARG A 173 30.57 -3.32 -4.72
N ILE A 174 29.90 -4.47 -4.61
CA ILE A 174 30.53 -5.74 -4.23
C ILE A 174 31.51 -6.23 -5.29
N GLU A 175 31.20 -6.06 -6.57
CA GLU A 175 32.13 -6.39 -7.65
C GLU A 175 33.43 -5.58 -7.54
N LYS A 176 33.32 -4.25 -7.33
CA LYS A 176 34.48 -3.38 -7.09
C LYS A 176 35.28 -3.77 -5.85
N ASP A 177 34.61 -4.10 -4.76
CA ASP A 177 35.29 -4.50 -3.52
C ASP A 177 36.02 -5.85 -3.69
N LYS A 178 35.44 -6.79 -4.43
CA LYS A 178 36.09 -8.06 -4.78
C LYS A 178 37.32 -7.88 -5.67
N GLU A 179 37.29 -6.95 -6.63
CA GLU A 179 38.45 -6.62 -7.47
C GLU A 179 39.59 -6.02 -6.63
N LYS A 180 39.30 -5.02 -5.80
CA LYS A 180 40.29 -4.44 -4.88
C LYS A 180 40.91 -5.47 -3.94
N LEU A 181 40.09 -6.39 -3.41
CA LEU A 181 40.59 -7.48 -2.57
C LEU A 181 41.53 -8.44 -3.31
N LYS A 182 41.34 -8.67 -4.61
CA LYS A 182 42.27 -9.46 -5.43
C LYS A 182 43.61 -8.73 -5.59
N GLU A 183 43.58 -7.44 -5.94
CA GLU A 183 44.79 -6.62 -6.09
C GLU A 183 45.63 -6.58 -4.80
N ILE A 184 44.98 -6.35 -3.65
CA ILE A 184 45.66 -6.34 -2.34
C ILE A 184 46.30 -7.71 -2.05
N LYS A 185 45.61 -8.82 -2.33
CA LYS A 185 46.15 -10.18 -2.13
C LYS A 185 47.34 -10.47 -3.03
N GLU A 186 47.41 -9.91 -4.24
CA GLU A 186 48.55 -10.05 -5.13
C GLU A 186 49.77 -9.25 -4.66
N ILE A 187 49.56 -8.08 -4.07
CA ILE A 187 50.63 -7.26 -3.47
C ILE A 187 51.24 -7.97 -2.25
N ILE A 188 50.41 -8.52 -1.35
CA ILE A 188 50.88 -9.19 -0.12
C ILE A 188 51.64 -10.49 -0.42
N LYS A 189 51.40 -11.12 -1.57
CA LYS A 189 52.10 -12.35 -1.99
C LYS A 189 53.47 -12.11 -2.62
N LYS A 190 53.83 -10.86 -2.93
CA LYS A 190 55.16 -10.47 -3.45
C LYS A 190 56.07 -10.06 -2.30
#